data_AF-A0A954IBJ0-F1
#
_entry.id   AF-A0A954IBJ0-F1
#
_cell.length_a   1.000
_cell.length_b   1.000
_cell.length_c   1.000
_cell.angle_alpha   90.00
_cell.angle_beta   90.00
_cell.angle_gamma   90.00
#
_symmetry.space_group_name_H-M   'P 1'
#
loop_
_entity.id
_entity.type
_entity.pdbx_description
1 polymer ?
#
loop_
_entity_poly.entity_id
_entity_poly.type
_entity_poly.pdbx_seq_one_letter_code
_entity_poly.pdbx_strand_id
1 'polypeptide(L)'
;TTNVGAVYSIIAGAAMNTAVGFVSAEEVGLTKKIVVGSNFEISAGAKLEISVGASKLIMDSGGTITLKGTAFEFTASGNVKINGSVIDLN
;
A
#
# COMPACT_ATOMS: atom_id res chain seq x y z
N THR A 1 -27.89 -5.36 -1.88
CA THR A 1 -26.86 -5.69 -0.86
C THR A 1 -26.64 -7.19 -0.90
N THR A 2 -25.40 -7.65 -0.75
CA THR A 2 -25.07 -9.08 -0.73
C THR A 2 -24.47 -9.39 0.63
N ASN A 3 -25.10 -10.30 1.38
CA ASN A 3 -24.62 -10.74 2.68
C ASN A 3 -24.26 -12.22 2.58
N VAL A 4 -23.03 -12.57 2.94
CA VAL A 4 -22.55 -13.96 2.96
C VAL A 4 -22.19 -14.32 4.40
N GLY A 5 -22.79 -15.38 4.94
CA GLY A 5 -22.59 -15.81 6.33
C GLY A 5 -21.48 -16.84 6.55
N ALA A 6 -20.79 -17.25 5.49
CA ALA A 6 -19.74 -18.27 5.52
C ALA A 6 -18.66 -17.93 4.47
N VAL A 7 -18.04 -18.93 3.86
CA VAL A 7 -16.99 -18.76 2.85
C VAL A 7 -17.56 -18.21 1.54
N TYR A 8 -16.84 -17.26 0.93
CA TYR A 8 -17.15 -16.69 -0.38
C TYR A 8 -15.92 -16.78 -1.32
N SER A 9 -16.12 -17.19 -2.56
CA SER A 9 -15.05 -17.33 -3.57
C SER A 9 -15.51 -16.80 -4.92
N ILE A 10 -14.64 -16.04 -5.59
CA ILE A 10 -14.81 -15.57 -6.96
C ILE A 10 -13.62 -16.08 -7.77
N ILE A 11 -13.91 -16.72 -8.91
CA ILE A 11 -12.90 -17.18 -9.86
C ILE A 11 -13.19 -16.49 -11.20
N ALA A 12 -12.23 -15.70 -11.68
CA ALA A 12 -12.28 -15.06 -12.99
C ALA A 12 -11.29 -15.76 -13.94
N GLY A 13 -11.76 -16.20 -15.11
CA GLY A 13 -10.94 -16.98 -16.06
C GLY A 13 -10.03 -16.15 -16.98
N ALA A 14 -10.35 -14.87 -17.19
CA ALA A 14 -9.59 -13.99 -18.08
C ALA A 14 -9.30 -12.63 -17.46
N ALA A 15 -10.35 -11.93 -16.99
CA ALA A 15 -10.23 -10.62 -16.37
C ALA A 15 -11.31 -10.39 -15.30
N MET A 16 -10.99 -9.57 -14.32
CA MET A 16 -11.91 -9.07 -13.29
C MET A 16 -11.72 -7.56 -13.18
N ASN A 17 -12.81 -6.80 -13.23
CA ASN A 17 -12.81 -5.35 -13.03
C ASN A 17 -13.85 -5.00 -11.96
N THR A 18 -13.48 -4.11 -11.04
CA THR A 18 -14.36 -3.62 -9.96
C THR A 18 -14.41 -2.10 -10.04
N ALA A 19 -15.57 -1.54 -10.37
CA ALA A 19 -15.81 -0.10 -10.40
C ALA A 19 -16.70 0.32 -9.22
N VAL A 20 -16.30 1.36 -8.49
CA VAL A 20 -17.03 1.89 -7.33
C VAL A 20 -17.27 3.38 -7.54
N GLY A 21 -18.52 3.84 -7.41
CA GLY A 21 -18.91 5.22 -7.76
C GLY A 21 -18.67 6.27 -6.66
N PHE A 22 -18.52 5.85 -5.40
CA PHE A 22 -18.38 6.77 -4.26
C PHE A 22 -17.23 6.38 -3.35
N VAL A 23 -17.39 5.32 -2.56
CA VAL A 23 -16.42 4.88 -1.55
C VAL A 23 -16.29 3.36 -1.60
N SER A 24 -15.04 2.88 -1.62
CA SER A 24 -14.70 1.48 -1.41
C SER A 24 -14.05 1.35 -0.04
N ALA A 25 -14.76 0.74 0.91
CA ALA A 25 -14.25 0.42 2.24
C ALA A 25 -14.15 -1.10 2.39
N GLU A 26 -13.08 -1.56 3.05
CA GLU A 26 -12.84 -2.97 3.28
C GLU A 26 -12.37 -3.18 4.73
N GLU A 27 -13.05 -4.07 5.44
CA GLU A 27 -12.71 -4.47 6.80
C GLU A 27 -12.41 -5.97 6.81
N VAL A 28 -11.26 -6.35 7.36
CA VAL A 28 -10.81 -7.74 7.42
C VAL A 28 -10.50 -8.09 8.86
N GLY A 29 -11.22 -9.06 9.43
CA GLY A 29 -11.12 -9.38 10.85
C GLY A 29 -9.85 -10.12 11.27
N LEU A 30 -9.14 -10.78 10.34
CA LEU A 30 -7.93 -11.55 10.65
C LEU A 30 -6.76 -11.18 9.73
N THR A 31 -6.78 -11.67 8.48
CA THR A 31 -5.64 -11.54 7.57
C THR A 31 -6.10 -11.25 6.15
N LYS A 32 -5.47 -10.26 5.53
CA LYS A 32 -5.59 -10.00 4.09
C LYS A 32 -4.30 -10.42 3.39
N LYS A 33 -4.40 -11.28 2.37
CA LYS A 33 -3.27 -11.71 1.52
C LYS A 33 -3.58 -11.39 0.07
N ILE A 34 -2.72 -10.60 -0.57
CA ILE A 34 -2.77 -10.32 -2.00
C ILE A 34 -1.53 -10.96 -2.63
N VAL A 35 -1.72 -11.78 -3.66
CA VAL A 35 -0.64 -12.36 -4.45
C VAL A 35 -0.86 -11.97 -5.90
N VAL A 36 0.13 -11.30 -6.49
CA VAL A 36 0.09 -10.83 -7.88
C VAL A 36 1.23 -11.49 -8.65
N GLY A 37 0.92 -12.04 -9.81
CA GLY A 37 1.91 -12.80 -10.61
C GLY A 37 2.91 -11.94 -11.38
N SER A 38 2.62 -10.65 -11.59
CA SER A 38 3.49 -9.74 -12.34
C SER A 38 3.56 -8.37 -11.66
N ASN A 39 2.71 -7.40 -12.03
CA ASN A 39 2.80 -6.03 -11.53
C ASN A 39 1.64 -5.71 -10.57
N PHE A 40 1.96 -5.12 -9.41
CA PHE A 40 0.98 -4.57 -8.48
C PHE A 40 1.07 -3.04 -8.47
N GLU A 41 0.10 -2.39 -9.11
CA GLU A 41 0.07 -0.93 -9.29
C GLU A 41 -1.03 -0.30 -8.42
N ILE A 42 -0.67 0.74 -7.68
CA ILE A 42 -1.60 1.55 -6.88
C ILE A 42 -1.43 3.00 -7.33
N SER A 43 -2.52 3.61 -7.77
CA SER A 43 -2.57 5.03 -8.10
C SER A 43 -3.60 5.74 -7.22
N ALA A 44 -3.18 6.82 -6.58
CA ALA A 44 -4.01 7.63 -5.70
C ALA A 44 -3.89 9.10 -6.11
N GLY A 45 -5.03 9.79 -6.23
CA GLY A 45 -5.04 11.18 -6.73
C GLY A 45 -4.52 12.21 -5.72
N ALA A 46 -4.76 12.01 -4.43
CA ALA A 46 -4.42 12.98 -3.39
C ALA A 46 -3.36 12.45 -2.41
N LYS A 47 -3.56 11.24 -1.89
CA LYS A 47 -2.70 10.67 -0.84
C LYS A 47 -2.79 9.15 -0.83
N LEU A 48 -1.66 8.50 -0.63
CA LEU A 48 -1.54 7.09 -0.26
C LEU A 48 -0.92 7.02 1.14
N GLU A 49 -1.60 6.38 2.09
CA GLU A 49 -1.10 6.18 3.45
C GLU A 49 -1.22 4.72 3.85
N ILE A 50 -0.12 4.13 4.32
CA ILE A 50 -0.06 2.82 4.95
C ILE A 50 0.34 3.04 6.40
N SER A 51 -0.55 2.71 7.34
CA SER A 51 -0.32 2.84 8.78
C SER A 51 -0.35 1.47 9.45
N VAL A 52 0.67 1.18 10.26
CA VAL A 52 0.80 -0.05 11.04
C VAL A 52 1.30 0.31 12.44
N GLY A 53 0.39 0.37 13.42
CA GLY A 53 0.74 0.82 14.77
C GLY A 53 1.41 2.20 14.76
N ALA A 54 2.66 2.28 15.23
CA ALA A 54 3.47 3.51 15.25
C ALA A 54 4.14 3.85 13.91
N SER A 55 4.12 2.95 12.93
CA SER A 55 4.79 3.12 11.64
C SER A 55 3.84 3.68 10.59
N LYS A 56 4.36 4.57 9.74
CA LYS A 56 3.62 5.15 8.60
C LYS A 56 4.48 5.29 7.35
N LEU A 57 3.92 4.95 6.21
CA LEU A 57 4.37 5.36 4.88
C LEU A 57 3.30 6.25 4.28
N ILE A 58 3.66 7.48 3.91
CA ILE A 58 2.74 8.46 3.33
C ILE A 58 3.36 9.02 2.05
N MET A 59 2.57 9.05 0.98
CA MET A 59 2.85 9.75 -0.26
C MET A 59 1.71 10.71 -0.55
N ASP A 60 2.00 11.97 -0.89
CA ASP A 60 0.99 12.95 -1.26
C ASP A 60 1.14 13.43 -2.71
N SER A 61 0.11 14.12 -3.20
CA SER A 61 0.08 14.70 -4.55
C SER A 61 1.12 15.81 -4.76
N GLY A 62 1.74 16.32 -3.69
CA GLY A 62 2.86 17.26 -3.76
C GLY A 62 4.20 16.57 -4.04
N GLY A 63 4.22 15.23 -4.10
CA GLY A 63 5.43 14.44 -4.33
C GLY A 63 6.23 14.19 -3.05
N THR A 64 5.74 14.61 -1.89
CA THR A 64 6.43 14.34 -0.62
C THR A 64 6.20 12.89 -0.22
N ILE A 65 7.30 12.21 0.12
CA ILE A 65 7.27 10.86 0.69
C ILE A 65 7.74 10.94 2.13
N THR A 66 6.94 10.43 3.05
CA THR A 66 7.23 10.43 4.48
C THR A 66 7.24 9.00 5.01
N LEU A 67 8.35 8.63 5.65
CA LEU A 67 8.50 7.39 6.41
C LEU A 67 8.60 7.74 7.90
N LYS A 68 7.72 7.17 8.72
CA LYS A 68 7.74 7.33 10.18
C LYS A 68 7.80 5.95 10.84
N GLY A 69 8.59 5.86 11.90
CA GLY A 69 8.81 4.64 12.66
C GLY A 69 9.73 4.93 13.85
N THR A 70 9.92 3.93 14.71
CA THR A 70 10.78 4.02 15.90
C THR A 70 12.22 3.60 15.62
N ALA A 71 12.43 2.69 14.68
CA ALA A 71 13.73 2.22 14.23
C ALA A 71 13.68 1.95 12.72
N PHE A 72 14.79 2.19 12.04
CA PHE A 72 14.94 1.91 10.61
C PHE A 72 16.22 1.11 10.38
N GLU A 73 16.08 -0.04 9.74
CA GLU A 73 17.21 -0.89 9.34
C GLU A 73 17.26 -0.94 7.81
N PHE A 74 18.38 -0.55 7.24
CA PHE A 74 18.60 -0.55 5.79
C PHE A 74 19.73 -1.53 5.45
N THR A 75 19.36 -2.70 4.94
CA THR A 75 20.30 -3.75 4.55
C THR A 75 20.24 -3.95 3.04
N ALA A 76 21.39 -3.82 2.38
CA ALA A 76 21.54 -4.02 0.95
C ALA A 76 22.79 -4.86 0.65
N SER A 77 22.69 -5.78 -0.31
CA SER A 77 23.84 -6.56 -0.80
C SER A 77 24.72 -5.75 -1.78
N GLY A 78 24.16 -4.71 -2.39
CA GLY A 78 24.85 -3.76 -3.24
C GLY A 78 24.87 -2.35 -2.65
N ASN A 79 25.15 -1.36 -3.50
CA ASN A 79 25.30 0.02 -3.05
C ASN A 79 23.95 0.67 -2.72
N VAL A 80 23.88 1.36 -1.58
CA VAL A 80 22.82 2.34 -1.27
C VAL A 80 23.31 3.72 -1.71
N LYS A 81 22.52 4.43 -2.52
CA LYS A 81 22.82 5.79 -2.99
C LYS A 81 21.68 6.75 -2.63
N ILE A 82 22.04 7.90 -2.08
CA ILE A 82 21.10 8.98 -1.75
C ILE A 82 21.61 10.25 -2.42
N ASN A 83 20.78 10.86 -3.25
CA ASN A 83 21.08 12.12 -3.93
C ASN A 83 20.06 13.17 -3.52
N GLY A 84 20.53 14.29 -3.01
CA GLY A 84 19.72 15.46 -2.68
C GLY A 84 20.59 16.71 -2.69
N SER A 85 19.99 17.86 -2.98
CA SER A 85 20.72 19.15 -2.89
C SER A 85 21.21 19.41 -1.47
N VAL A 86 20.46 18.95 -0.47
CA VAL A 86 20.83 18.94 0.95
C VAL A 86 20.41 17.60 1.53
N ILE A 87 21.27 17.01 2.37
CA ILE A 87 20.95 15.84 3.18
C ILE A 87 21.27 16.21 4.63
N ASP A 88 20.23 16.20 5.47
CA ASP A 88 20.34 16.48 6.89
C ASP A 88 20.31 15.15 7.66
N LEU A 89 21.36 14.89 8.44
CA LEU A 89 21.48 13.75 9.33
C LEU A 89 21.98 14.26 10.68
N ASN A 90 21.28 13.89 11.74
CA ASN A 90 21.59 14.26 13.12
C ASN A 90 21.62 13.02 14.00
#